data_AF-D0Z569-F1
#
_entry.id   AF-D0Z569-F1
#
_cell.length_a   1.000
_cell.length_b   1.000
_cell.length_c   1.000
_cell.angle_alpha   90.00
_cell.angle_beta   90.00
_cell.angle_gamma   90.00
#
_symmetry.space_group_name_H-M   'P 1'
#
loop_
_entity.id
_entity.type
_entity.pdbx_description
1 polymer ?
#
loop_
_entity_poly.entity_id
_entity_poly.type
_entity_poly.pdbx_seq_one_letter_code
_entity_poly.pdbx_strand_id
1 'polypeptide(L)'
;MTFDLEKATGKTVVKSAVLREVANSGHVEKYVFHRYSNQLANIGLHTEYLVLDGKSLKRLKVEFTTLSNNLESFTIHCHRSRRYEEKRLAASKRGIELTQREKGKFGRPKGSTVSIDDFLMKHSDIVTRLERGLSINQTAEIMGKGRSTVKRVKEAMK
;
A
#
# COMPACT_ATOMS: atom_id res chain seq x y z
N MET A 1 -27.28 27.12 -0.01
CA MET A 1 -27.77 26.10 0.95
C MET A 1 -29.27 25.89 0.88
N THR A 2 -30.12 26.86 1.23
CA THR A 2 -31.59 26.68 1.21
C THR A 2 -32.12 26.37 -0.18
N PHE A 3 -31.67 27.11 -1.19
CA PHE A 3 -32.01 26.85 -2.60
C PHE A 3 -31.58 25.45 -3.08
N ASP A 4 -30.40 24.99 -2.66
CA ASP A 4 -29.89 23.66 -3.01
C ASP A 4 -30.74 22.55 -2.38
N LEU A 5 -31.15 22.73 -1.12
CA LEU A 5 -32.04 21.79 -0.40
C LEU A 5 -33.44 21.71 -1.04
N GLU A 6 -33.99 22.85 -1.46
CA GLU A 6 -35.26 22.89 -2.18
C GLU A 6 -35.17 22.20 -3.53
N LYS A 7 -34.06 22.41 -4.26
CA LYS A 7 -33.77 21.73 -5.52
C LYS A 7 -33.55 20.22 -5.33
N ALA A 8 -32.97 19.79 -4.21
CA ALA A 8 -32.77 18.37 -3.86
C ALA A 8 -34.08 17.62 -3.65
N THR A 9 -34.99 18.26 -2.92
CA THR A 9 -36.18 17.62 -2.34
C THR A 9 -37.46 17.95 -3.07
N GLY A 10 -37.45 18.96 -3.95
CA GLY A 10 -38.64 19.49 -4.61
C GLY A 10 -39.65 20.10 -3.63
N LYS A 11 -39.22 20.41 -2.40
CA LYS A 11 -40.08 20.88 -1.29
C LYS A 11 -39.52 22.18 -0.76
N THR A 12 -40.42 23.11 -0.44
CA THR A 12 -40.06 24.36 0.23
C THR A 12 -39.48 24.07 1.61
N VAL A 13 -38.33 24.67 1.90
CA VAL A 13 -37.61 24.44 3.17
C VAL A 13 -38.14 25.38 4.23
N VAL A 14 -38.78 24.83 5.26
CA VAL A 14 -39.30 25.61 6.40
C VAL A 14 -38.22 25.92 7.43
N LYS A 15 -37.27 24.99 7.64
CA LYS A 15 -36.18 25.14 8.60
C LYS A 15 -34.94 24.36 8.16
N SER A 16 -33.78 24.99 8.27
CA SER A 16 -32.47 24.35 8.11
C SER A 16 -31.63 24.57 9.36
N ALA A 17 -30.93 23.53 9.81
CA ALA A 17 -30.00 23.62 10.94
C ALA A 17 -28.76 22.77 10.66
N VAL A 18 -27.59 23.32 10.97
CA VAL A 18 -26.33 22.56 10.93
C VAL A 18 -26.19 21.81 12.24
N LEU A 19 -26.18 20.48 12.18
CA LEU A 19 -26.09 19.64 13.38
C LEU A 19 -24.66 19.48 13.90
N ARG A 20 -23.67 19.46 13.00
CA ARG A 20 -22.27 19.24 13.34
C ARG A 20 -21.36 19.69 12.20
N GLU A 21 -20.21 20.23 12.57
CA GLU A 21 -19.09 20.50 11.65
C GLU A 21 -17.94 19.56 12.01
N VAL A 22 -17.32 18.94 11.00
CA VAL A 22 -16.22 17.96 11.20
C VAL A 22 -15.06 18.31 10.27
N ALA A 23 -14.00 18.91 10.83
CA ALA A 23 -12.80 19.27 10.09
C ALA A 23 -11.96 18.04 9.69
N ASN A 24 -11.21 18.16 8.58
CA ASN A 24 -10.21 17.18 8.11
C ASN A 24 -10.74 15.74 7.93
N SER A 25 -11.97 15.59 7.46
CA SER A 25 -12.69 14.33 7.41
C SER A 25 -12.73 13.67 6.02
N GLY A 26 -11.83 14.05 5.09
CA GLY A 26 -11.92 13.63 3.68
C GLY A 26 -12.00 12.10 3.45
N HIS A 27 -11.40 11.27 4.30
CA HIS A 27 -11.57 9.81 4.22
C HIS A 27 -12.95 9.34 4.71
N VAL A 28 -13.46 9.96 5.77
CA VAL A 28 -14.79 9.68 6.31
C VAL A 28 -15.86 10.13 5.32
N GLU A 29 -15.69 11.30 4.71
CA GLU A 29 -16.55 11.82 3.66
C GLU A 29 -16.61 10.86 2.46
N LYS A 30 -15.46 10.44 1.92
CA LYS A 30 -15.40 9.43 0.84
C LYS A 30 -16.12 8.13 1.21
N TYR A 31 -15.96 7.66 2.45
CA TYR A 31 -16.66 6.47 2.93
C TYR A 31 -18.17 6.67 2.96
N VAL A 32 -18.65 7.82 3.45
CA VAL A 32 -20.07 8.15 3.50
C VAL A 32 -20.65 8.20 2.08
N PHE A 33 -20.00 8.88 1.13
CA PHE A 33 -20.49 8.94 -0.25
C PHE A 33 -20.45 7.59 -0.96
N HIS A 34 -19.42 6.77 -0.70
CA HIS A 34 -19.39 5.40 -1.22
C HIS A 34 -20.57 4.57 -0.69
N ARG A 35 -20.86 4.66 0.61
CA ARG A 35 -21.89 3.86 1.27
C ARG A 35 -23.31 4.29 0.91
N TYR A 36 -23.55 5.59 0.77
CA TYR A 36 -24.84 6.18 0.44
C TYR A 36 -24.92 6.67 -1.00
N SER A 37 -24.14 6.07 -1.90
CA SER A 37 -24.07 6.44 -3.33
C SER A 37 -25.43 6.45 -4.02
N ASN A 38 -26.30 5.50 -3.65
CA ASN A 38 -27.67 5.42 -4.18
C ASN A 38 -28.60 6.57 -3.73
N GLN A 39 -28.19 7.35 -2.73
CA GLN A 39 -28.97 8.45 -2.13
C GLN A 39 -28.38 9.83 -2.47
N LEU A 40 -27.47 9.87 -3.45
CA LEU A 40 -26.82 11.08 -3.93
C LEU A 40 -27.78 11.93 -4.76
N ALA A 41 -27.90 13.21 -4.42
CA ALA A 41 -28.70 14.18 -5.16
C ALA A 41 -27.83 14.98 -6.13
N ASN A 42 -28.29 15.07 -7.39
CA ASN A 42 -27.57 15.77 -8.46
C ASN A 42 -28.02 17.23 -8.56
N ILE A 43 -27.40 18.11 -7.78
CA ILE A 43 -27.85 19.50 -7.59
C ILE A 43 -26.84 20.51 -8.16
N GLY A 44 -25.56 20.14 -8.24
CA GLY A 44 -24.47 20.98 -8.75
C GLY A 44 -23.14 20.23 -8.84
N LEU A 45 -22.09 20.94 -9.26
CA LEU A 45 -20.76 20.36 -9.56
C LEU A 45 -19.77 20.36 -8.38
N HIS A 46 -19.99 21.22 -7.38
CA HIS A 46 -18.97 21.53 -6.35
C HIS A 46 -19.37 21.10 -4.94
N THR A 47 -20.56 20.52 -4.76
CA THR A 47 -21.02 20.07 -3.45
C THR A 47 -21.98 18.90 -3.61
N GLU A 48 -21.63 17.79 -2.99
CA GLU A 48 -22.41 16.56 -2.98
C GLU A 48 -23.45 16.60 -1.85
N TYR A 49 -24.71 16.31 -2.20
CA TYR A 49 -25.81 16.26 -1.25
C TYR A 49 -26.36 14.84 -1.17
N LEU A 50 -26.75 14.41 0.04
CA LEU A 50 -27.39 13.13 0.28
C LEU A 50 -28.81 13.34 0.79
N VAL A 51 -29.78 12.65 0.16
CA VAL A 51 -31.18 12.61 0.61
C VAL A 51 -31.37 11.34 1.42
N LEU A 52 -31.25 11.45 2.74
CA LEU A 52 -31.28 10.31 3.66
C LEU A 52 -32.69 10.09 4.23
N ASP A 53 -33.05 8.83 4.45
CA ASP A 53 -34.20 8.47 5.28
C ASP A 53 -33.89 8.65 6.78
N GLY A 54 -34.94 8.70 7.60
CA GLY A 54 -34.79 8.90 9.04
C GLY A 54 -33.98 7.80 9.74
N LYS A 55 -33.96 6.56 9.23
CA LYS A 55 -33.15 5.48 9.82
C LYS A 55 -31.69 5.64 9.44
N SER A 56 -31.39 5.92 8.17
CA SER A 56 -30.00 6.18 7.73
C SER A 56 -29.40 7.40 8.39
N LEU A 57 -30.17 8.48 8.57
CA LEU A 57 -29.71 9.67 9.29
C LEU A 57 -29.32 9.35 10.74
N LYS A 58 -30.17 8.60 11.46
CA LYS A 58 -29.85 8.18 12.84
C LYS A 58 -28.59 7.32 12.88
N ARG A 59 -28.44 6.38 11.94
CA ARG A 59 -27.25 5.52 11.84
C ARG A 59 -26.00 6.34 11.57
N LEU A 60 -26.04 7.24 10.59
CA LEU A 60 -24.94 8.10 10.24
C LEU A 60 -24.51 8.96 11.43
N LYS A 61 -25.48 9.54 12.16
CA LYS A 61 -25.21 10.31 13.38
C LYS A 61 -24.49 9.47 14.45
N VAL A 62 -24.93 8.23 14.67
CA VAL A 62 -24.27 7.31 15.61
C VAL A 62 -22.85 7.02 15.16
N GLU A 63 -22.63 6.69 13.89
CA GLU A 63 -21.29 6.40 13.36
C GLU A 63 -20.32 7.58 13.52
N PHE A 64 -20.75 8.80 13.18
CA PHE A 64 -19.94 10.00 13.43
C PHE A 64 -19.66 10.24 14.91
N THR A 65 -20.58 9.86 15.80
CA THR A 65 -20.39 9.96 17.25
C THR A 65 -19.39 8.92 17.74
N THR A 66 -19.50 7.68 17.26
CA THR A 66 -18.56 6.60 17.54
C THR A 66 -17.17 6.95 17.04
N LEU A 67 -17.03 7.44 15.80
CA LEU A 67 -15.74 7.84 15.23
C LEU A 67 -15.10 8.99 16.00
N SER A 68 -15.88 9.99 16.43
CA SER A 68 -15.34 11.09 17.22
C SER A 68 -14.89 10.65 18.61
N ASN A 69 -15.62 9.72 19.23
CA ASN A 69 -15.37 9.31 20.62
C ASN A 69 -14.33 8.18 20.72
N ASN A 70 -14.26 7.31 19.72
CA ASN A 70 -13.34 6.18 19.66
C ASN A 70 -12.12 6.48 18.78
N LEU A 71 -11.72 7.74 18.68
CA LEU A 71 -10.45 8.10 18.08
C LEU A 71 -9.35 7.59 19.02
N GLU A 72 -9.03 6.30 18.95
CA GLU A 72 -7.90 5.74 19.69
C GLU A 72 -6.68 6.57 19.32
N SER A 73 -6.03 7.14 20.34
CA SER A 73 -4.78 7.82 20.10
C SER A 73 -3.82 6.80 19.50
N PHE A 74 -3.09 7.21 18.46
CA PHE A 74 -2.09 6.37 17.79
C PHE A 74 -1.16 5.68 18.79
N THR A 75 -0.88 6.34 19.92
CA THR A 75 -0.14 5.83 21.07
C THR A 75 -0.73 4.54 21.64
N ILE A 76 -2.05 4.48 21.90
CA ILE A 76 -2.71 3.29 22.47
C ILE A 76 -2.65 2.12 21.50
N HIS A 77 -2.92 2.35 20.21
CA HIS A 77 -2.83 1.32 19.18
C HIS A 77 -1.42 0.72 19.09
N CYS A 78 -0.39 1.57 19.06
CA CYS A 78 1.01 1.15 18.99
C CYS A 78 1.42 0.32 20.21
N HIS A 79 1.00 0.70 21.42
CA HIS A 79 1.24 -0.08 22.64
C HIS A 79 0.58 -1.45 22.60
N ARG A 80 -0.66 -1.54 22.10
CA ARG A 80 -1.36 -2.83 21.94
C ARG A 80 -0.63 -3.75 20.98
N SER A 81 -0.23 -3.24 19.81
CA SER A 81 0.55 -4.00 18.83
C SER A 81 1.88 -4.50 19.40
N ARG A 82 2.58 -3.66 20.18
CA ARG A 82 3.85 -4.03 20.84
C ARG A 82 3.71 -5.18 21.85
N ARG A 83 2.56 -5.32 22.53
CA ARG A 83 2.29 -6.45 23.46
C ARG A 83 2.23 -7.80 22.74
N TYR A 84 1.79 -7.83 21.49
CA TYR A 84 1.72 -9.07 20.70
C TYR A 84 3.01 -9.37 19.95
N GLU A 85 3.92 -8.39 19.86
CA GLU A 85 5.16 -8.50 19.11
C GLU A 85 6.05 -9.62 19.63
N GLU A 86 6.17 -9.79 20.94
CA GLU A 86 6.94 -10.87 21.54
C GLU A 86 6.42 -12.26 21.14
N LYS A 87 5.09 -12.44 21.18
CA LYS A 87 4.44 -13.69 20.74
C LYS A 87 4.66 -13.94 19.25
N ARG A 88 4.58 -12.88 18.44
CA ARG A 88 4.79 -12.91 16.99
C ARG A 88 6.23 -13.30 16.64
N LEU A 89 7.20 -12.70 17.31
CA LEU A 89 8.62 -13.03 17.16
C LEU A 89 8.92 -14.46 17.63
N ALA A 90 8.35 -14.91 18.74
CA ALA A 90 8.51 -16.29 19.22
C ALA A 90 7.95 -17.32 18.22
N ALA A 91 6.77 -17.06 17.64
CA ALA A 91 6.21 -17.91 16.60
C ALA A 91 7.08 -17.95 15.34
N SER A 92 7.59 -16.79 14.90
CA SER A 92 8.50 -16.70 13.76
C SER A 92 9.80 -17.48 14.00
N LYS A 93 10.39 -17.38 15.20
CA LYS A 93 11.61 -18.12 15.57
C LYS A 93 11.37 -19.63 15.51
N ARG A 94 10.26 -20.12 16.07
CA ARG A 94 9.89 -21.55 16.02
C ARG A 94 9.77 -22.06 14.58
N GLY A 95 9.15 -21.28 13.68
CA GLY A 95 9.03 -21.66 12.27
C GLY A 95 10.38 -21.71 11.55
N ILE A 96 11.28 -20.77 11.84
CA ILE A 96 12.64 -20.75 11.30
C ILE A 96 13.42 -21.99 11.80
N GLU A 97 13.36 -22.28 13.10
CA GLU A 97 14.03 -23.45 13.69
C GLU A 97 13.54 -24.77 13.07
N LEU A 98 12.23 -24.91 12.86
CA LEU A 98 11.66 -26.08 12.19
C LEU A 98 12.20 -26.23 10.77
N THR A 99 12.18 -25.14 10.00
CA THR A 99 12.70 -25.12 8.62
C THR A 99 14.18 -25.51 8.58
N GLN A 100 14.98 -25.03 9.54
CA GLN A 100 16.39 -25.39 9.65
C GLN A 100 16.59 -26.88 9.99
N ARG A 101 15.79 -27.44 10.92
CA ARG A 101 15.83 -28.87 11.28
C ARG A 101 15.51 -29.77 10.08
N GLU A 102 14.54 -29.37 9.27
CA GLU A 102 14.12 -30.10 8.07
C GLU A 102 15.07 -29.89 6.88
N LYS A 103 16.17 -29.15 7.07
CA LYS A 103 17.09 -28.73 6.00
C LYS A 103 16.36 -28.01 4.85
N GLY A 104 15.28 -27.31 5.17
CA GLY A 104 14.52 -26.49 4.24
C GLY A 104 15.36 -25.34 3.68
N LYS A 105 15.01 -24.87 2.49
CA LYS A 105 15.68 -23.73 1.86
C LYS A 105 15.20 -22.43 2.51
N PHE A 106 16.11 -21.70 3.13
CA PHE A 106 15.82 -20.39 3.73
C PHE A 106 16.50 -19.26 2.95
N GLY A 107 15.73 -18.21 2.64
CA GLY A 107 16.22 -17.02 1.94
C GLY A 107 16.22 -17.13 0.42
N ARG A 108 16.88 -16.16 -0.24
CA ARG A 108 16.97 -16.08 -1.70
C ARG A 108 17.77 -17.29 -2.22
N PRO A 109 17.31 -17.98 -3.29
CA PRO A 109 18.10 -19.04 -3.91
C PRO A 109 19.47 -18.51 -4.31
N LYS A 110 20.52 -19.27 -3.97
CA LYS A 110 21.89 -18.91 -4.34
C LYS A 110 22.08 -19.15 -5.83
N GLY A 111 22.65 -18.15 -6.52
CA GLY A 111 23.01 -18.25 -7.93
C GLY A 111 21.95 -17.71 -8.89
N SER A 112 22.19 -17.95 -10.17
CA SER A 112 21.21 -17.79 -11.25
C SER A 112 20.62 -19.16 -11.53
N THR A 113 19.30 -19.26 -11.74
CA THR A 113 18.65 -20.50 -12.22
C THR A 113 18.93 -20.76 -13.70
N VAL A 114 19.56 -19.78 -14.36
CA VAL A 114 19.90 -19.78 -15.77
C VAL A 114 21.16 -20.62 -16.00
N SER A 115 21.20 -21.38 -17.09
CA SER A 115 22.39 -22.15 -17.50
C SER A 115 23.60 -21.22 -17.72
N ILE A 116 24.81 -21.78 -17.70
CA ILE A 116 26.04 -20.99 -17.92
C ILE A 116 26.00 -20.35 -19.32
N ASP A 117 25.58 -21.09 -20.33
CA ASP A 117 25.50 -20.63 -21.72
C ASP A 117 24.49 -19.48 -21.88
N ASP A 118 23.30 -19.63 -21.29
CA ASP A 118 22.29 -18.56 -21.29
C ASP A 118 22.75 -17.33 -20.49
N PHE A 119 23.55 -17.53 -19.43
CA PHE A 119 24.14 -16.46 -18.65
C PHE A 119 25.19 -15.68 -19.46
N LEU A 120 26.04 -16.39 -20.22
CA LEU A 120 27.01 -15.78 -21.12
C LEU A 120 26.32 -15.07 -22.30
N MET A 121 25.29 -15.68 -22.89
CA MET A 121 24.50 -15.08 -23.96
C MET A 121 23.83 -13.78 -23.53
N LYS A 122 23.24 -13.75 -22.31
CA LYS A 122 22.66 -12.54 -21.73
C LYS A 122 23.68 -11.41 -21.51
N HIS A 123 24.94 -11.77 -21.33
CA HIS A 123 26.05 -10.86 -21.03
C HIS A 123 27.10 -10.83 -22.16
N SER A 124 26.66 -11.03 -23.41
CA SER A 124 27.51 -11.06 -24.59
C SER A 124 28.37 -9.78 -24.73
N ASP A 125 27.81 -8.63 -24.35
CA ASP A 125 28.51 -7.34 -24.32
C ASP A 125 29.73 -7.30 -23.37
N ILE A 126 29.63 -7.95 -22.21
CA ILE A 126 30.75 -8.11 -21.26
C ILE A 126 31.76 -9.11 -21.84
N VAL A 127 31.28 -10.23 -22.39
CA VAL A 127 32.12 -11.30 -22.97
C VAL A 127 33.03 -10.73 -24.06
N THR A 128 32.47 -10.03 -25.05
CA THR A 128 33.25 -9.43 -26.16
C THR A 128 34.33 -8.47 -25.66
N ARG A 129 34.07 -7.73 -24.57
CA ARG A 129 35.03 -6.77 -24.00
C ARG A 129 36.15 -7.46 -23.22
N LEU A 130 35.83 -8.54 -22.50
CA LEU A 130 36.83 -9.34 -21.81
C LEU A 130 37.71 -10.12 -22.79
N GLU A 131 37.16 -10.62 -23.91
CA GLU A 131 37.93 -11.26 -25.00
C GLU A 131 38.91 -10.30 -25.67
N ARG A 132 38.54 -9.02 -25.78
CA ARG A 132 39.44 -7.94 -26.26
C ARG A 132 40.56 -7.58 -25.26
N GLY A 133 40.67 -8.29 -24.15
CA GLY A 133 41.74 -8.11 -23.16
C GLY A 133 41.51 -6.99 -22.15
N LEU A 134 40.30 -6.40 -22.09
CA LEU A 134 40.00 -5.35 -21.12
C LEU A 134 39.99 -5.90 -19.68
N SER A 135 40.45 -5.09 -18.74
CA SER A 135 40.38 -5.45 -17.32
C SER A 135 38.94 -5.44 -16.80
N ILE A 136 38.70 -6.13 -15.68
CA ILE A 136 37.37 -6.19 -15.03
C ILE A 136 36.88 -4.79 -14.66
N ASN A 137 37.78 -3.91 -14.22
CA ASN A 137 37.43 -2.55 -13.78
C ASN A 137 37.05 -1.68 -14.97
N GLN A 138 37.87 -1.67 -16.01
CA GLN A 138 37.58 -0.94 -17.24
C GLN A 138 36.27 -1.41 -17.87
N THR A 139 36.02 -2.72 -17.91
CA THR A 139 34.79 -3.26 -18.47
C THR A 139 33.56 -2.85 -17.65
N ALA A 140 33.66 -2.83 -16.32
CA ALA A 140 32.58 -2.40 -15.44
C ALA A 140 32.27 -0.90 -15.60
N GLU A 141 33.29 -0.05 -15.67
CA GLU A 141 33.16 1.40 -15.86
C GLU A 141 32.53 1.74 -17.22
N ILE A 142 33.06 1.17 -18.31
CA ILE A 142 32.58 1.48 -19.67
C ILE A 142 31.16 0.91 -19.90
N MET A 143 30.74 -0.14 -19.18
CA MET A 143 29.39 -0.72 -19.31
C MET A 143 28.38 -0.18 -18.27
N GLY A 144 28.83 0.53 -17.24
CA GLY A 144 28.00 0.88 -16.09
C GLY A 144 27.43 -0.33 -15.33
N LYS A 145 28.09 -1.50 -15.43
CA LYS A 145 27.63 -2.75 -14.79
C LYS A 145 28.41 -3.04 -13.51
N GLY A 146 27.75 -3.67 -12.55
CA GLY A 146 28.36 -4.03 -11.26
C GLY A 146 29.59 -4.93 -11.44
N ARG A 147 30.69 -4.60 -10.75
CA ARG A 147 31.96 -5.34 -10.79
C ARG A 147 31.80 -6.84 -10.46
N SER A 148 30.88 -7.16 -9.54
CA SER A 148 30.54 -8.54 -9.17
C SER A 148 29.99 -9.34 -10.34
N THR A 149 29.17 -8.72 -11.21
CA THR A 149 28.62 -9.35 -12.41
C THR A 149 29.71 -9.59 -13.45
N VAL A 150 30.57 -8.60 -13.71
CA VAL A 150 31.70 -8.75 -14.66
C VAL A 150 32.66 -9.85 -14.20
N LYS A 151 32.96 -9.91 -12.89
CA LYS A 151 33.79 -10.97 -12.31
C LYS A 151 33.16 -12.36 -12.53
N ARG A 152 31.85 -12.51 -12.25
CA ARG A 152 31.13 -13.77 -12.47
C ARG A 152 31.10 -14.20 -13.94
N VAL A 153 30.97 -13.26 -14.87
CA VAL A 153 31.05 -13.55 -16.31
C VAL A 153 32.44 -14.04 -16.68
N LYS A 154 33.50 -13.36 -16.21
CA LYS A 154 34.88 -13.81 -16.45
C LYS A 154 35.18 -15.21 -15.88
N GLU A 155 34.63 -15.52 -14.70
CA GLU A 155 34.73 -16.85 -14.09
C GLU A 155 33.97 -17.92 -14.89
N ALA A 156 32.84 -17.56 -15.50
CA ALA A 156 32.04 -18.45 -16.34
C ALA A 156 32.61 -18.66 -17.76
N MET A 157 33.56 -17.83 -18.20
CA MET A 157 34.27 -17.97 -19.48
C MET A 157 35.49 -18.91 -19.44
N LYS A 158 35.91 -19.34 -18.23
CA LYS A 158 37.01 -20.30 -18.06
C LYS A 158 36.52 -21.72 -18.32
#